data_AF-A0A7W6ZDR6-F1
#
_entry.id   AF-A0A7W6ZDR6-F1
#
_cell.length_a   1.000
_cell.length_b   1.000
_cell.length_c   1.000
_cell.angle_alpha   90.00
_cell.angle_beta   90.00
_cell.angle_gamma   90.00
#
_symmetry.space_group_name_H-M   'P 1'
#
loop_
_entity.id
_entity.type
_entity.pdbx_description
1 polymer ?
#
loop_
_entity_poly.entity_id
_entity_poly.type
_entity_poly.pdbx_seq_one_letter_code
_entity_poly.pdbx_strand_id
1 'polypeptide(L)' 'MISFKEAVARTSASLDRQIADALDQSELVLLDQGATADEIASFRAEYTVQSQEWKAEALAEIVRGLSDWAAPTGKLQ' A
#
# COMPACT_ATOMS: atom_id res chain seq x y z
N MET A 1 -13.38 4.78 -22.63
CA MET A 1 -13.56 3.86 -21.49
C MET A 1 -12.28 3.04 -21.37
N ILE A 2 -11.66 2.97 -20.19
CA ILE A 2 -10.42 2.18 -20.00
C ILE A 2 -10.77 0.70 -19.74
N SER A 3 -9.82 -0.20 -20.02
CA SER A 3 -10.02 -1.63 -19.71
C SER A 3 -9.92 -1.90 -18.21
N PHE A 4 -10.50 -3.01 -17.75
CA PHE A 4 -10.37 -3.46 -16.36
C PHE A 4 -8.89 -3.63 -15.95
N LYS A 5 -8.09 -4.26 -16.81
CA LYS A 5 -6.65 -4.44 -16.59
C LYS A 5 -5.92 -3.09 -16.43
N GLU A 6 -6.28 -2.11 -17.25
CA GLU A 6 -5.71 -0.77 -17.18
C GLU A 6 -6.15 -0.03 -15.91
N ALA A 7 -7.41 -0.17 -15.50
CA ALA A 7 -7.89 0.38 -14.24
C ALA A 7 -7.11 -0.20 -13.04
N VAL A 8 -6.93 -1.52 -12.97
CA VAL A 8 -6.15 -2.19 -11.91
C VAL A 8 -4.70 -1.72 -11.90
N ALA A 9 -4.06 -1.59 -13.07
CA ALA A 9 -2.69 -1.11 -13.17
C ALA A 9 -2.54 0.34 -12.65
N ARG A 10 -3.48 1.23 -13.00
CA ARG A 10 -3.49 2.61 -12.51
C ARG A 10 -3.73 2.68 -11.00
N THR A 11 -4.63 1.86 -10.48
CA THR A 11 -4.87 1.76 -9.03
C THR A 11 -3.62 1.27 -8.30
N SER A 12 -2.96 0.23 -8.81
CA SER A 12 -1.71 -0.29 -8.25
C SER A 12 -0.62 0.79 -8.19
N ALA A 13 -0.41 1.53 -9.28
CA ALA A 13 0.55 2.63 -9.32
C ALA A 13 0.17 3.80 -8.39
N SER A 14 -1.12 4.06 -8.20
CA SER A 14 -1.60 5.07 -7.25
C SER A 14 -1.37 4.65 -5.80
N LEU A 15 -1.45 3.36 -5.49
CA LEU A 15 -1.11 2.83 -4.17
C LEU A 15 0.40 2.90 -3.91
N ASP A 16 1.23 2.59 -4.92
CA ASP A 16 2.69 2.74 -4.81
C ASP A 16 3.10 4.18 -4.44
N ARG A 17 2.46 5.17 -5.08
CA ARG A 17 2.72 6.58 -4.76
C ARG A 17 2.33 6.92 -3.33
N GLN A 18 1.16 6.49 -2.87
CA GLN A 18 0.71 6.75 -1.50
C GLN A 18 1.62 6.10 -0.44
N ILE A 19 2.11 4.88 -0.72
CA ILE A 19 3.08 4.19 0.15
C ILE A 19 4.39 4.99 0.22
N ALA A 20 4.90 5.48 -0.92
CA ALA A 20 6.11 6.29 -0.96
C ALA A 20 5.92 7.61 -0.18
N ASP A 21 4.81 8.33 -0.42
CA ASP A 21 4.52 9.59 0.26
C ASP A 21 4.39 9.38 1.78
N ALA A 22 3.76 8.29 2.22
CA ALA A 22 3.62 7.96 3.63
C ALA A 22 4.95 7.55 4.29
N LEU A 23 5.81 6.85 3.54
CA LEU A 23 7.15 6.52 3.99
C LEU A 23 7.99 7.79 4.20
N ASP A 24 7.97 8.71 3.24
CA ASP A 24 8.69 9.98 3.31
C ASP A 24 8.20 10.84 4.49
N GLN A 25 6.89 10.92 4.71
CA GLN A 25 6.32 11.62 5.88
C GLN A 25 6.73 10.98 7.20
N SER A 26 6.73 9.65 7.27
CA SER A 26 7.11 8.92 8.49
C SER A 26 8.59 9.10 8.81
N GLU A 27 9.46 9.10 7.80
CA GLU A 27 10.89 9.37 7.98
C GLU A 27 11.15 10.77 8.55
N LEU A 28 10.44 11.79 8.05
CA LEU A 28 10.54 13.15 8.60
C LEU A 28 10.17 13.20 10.09
N VAL A 29 9.10 12.50 10.49
CA VAL A 29 8.67 12.43 11.90
C VAL A 29 9.72 11.71 12.75
N LEU A 30 10.30 10.62 12.27
CA LEU A 30 11.34 9.89 12.99
C LEU A 30 12.61 10.73 13.16
N LEU A 31 13.01 11.47 12.13
CA LEU A 31 14.12 12.41 12.20
C LEU A 31 13.88 13.50 13.25
N ASP A 32 12.66 14.06 13.30
CA ASP A 32 12.28 15.08 14.29
C ASP A 32 12.29 14.53 15.73
N GLN A 33 12.06 13.23 15.89
CA GLN A 33 12.15 12.51 17.17
C GLN A 33 13.59 12.08 17.53
N GLY A 34 14.57 12.36 16.67
CA GLY A 34 15.98 12.04 16.90
C GLY A 34 16.37 10.60 16.55
N ALA A 35 15.61 9.93 15.67
CA ALA A 35 15.97 8.60 15.18
C ALA A 35 17.33 8.62 14.46
N THR A 36 18.10 7.57 14.69
CA THR A 36 19.39 7.33 14.04
C THR A 36 19.20 6.83 12.61
N ALA A 37 20.27 6.90 11.81
CA ALA A 37 20.26 6.39 10.43
C ALA A 37 19.92 4.88 10.37
N ASP A 38 20.38 4.10 11.35
CA ASP A 38 20.12 2.65 11.42
C ASP A 38 18.66 2.35 11.77
N GLU A 39 18.04 3.15 12.65
CA GLU A 39 16.62 3.04 12.99
C GLU A 39 15.73 3.41 11.80
N ILE A 40 16.09 4.48 11.06
CA ILE A 40 15.38 4.86 9.84
C ILE A 40 15.51 3.77 8.77
N ALA A 41 16.72 3.22 8.57
CA ALA A 41 16.93 2.14 7.61
C ALA A 41 16.11 0.88 7.97
N SER A 42 16.05 0.53 9.26
CA SER A 42 15.26 -0.60 9.77
C SER A 42 13.77 -0.35 9.57
N PHE A 43 13.29 0.84 9.92
CA PHE A 43 11.90 1.24 9.68
C PHE A 43 11.53 1.18 8.20
N ARG A 44 12.36 1.73 7.31
CA ARG A 44 12.12 1.70 5.85
C ARG A 44 12.00 0.27 5.32
N ALA A 45 12.85 -0.64 5.81
CA ALA A 45 12.82 -2.03 5.40
C ALA A 45 11.52 -2.72 5.82
N GLU A 46 11.13 -2.58 7.10
CA GLU A 46 9.89 -3.17 7.62
C GLU A 46 8.64 -2.57 6.97
N TYR A 47 8.58 -1.24 6.87
CA TYR A 47 7.46 -0.53 6.28
C TYR A 47 7.25 -0.92 4.81
N THR A 48 8.34 -1.10 4.06
CA THR A 48 8.27 -1.52 2.65
C THR A 48 7.63 -2.91 2.53
N VAL A 49 8.06 -3.88 3.35
CA VAL A 49 7.50 -5.25 3.31
C VAL A 49 6.01 -5.22 3.65
N GLN A 50 5.65 -4.62 4.78
CA GLN A 50 4.26 -4.55 5.24
C GLN A 50 3.35 -3.84 4.23
N SER A 51 3.84 -2.75 3.63
CA SER A 51 3.07 -1.98 2.66
C SER A 51 2.85 -2.74 1.35
N GLN A 52 3.81 -3.56 0.91
CA GLN A 52 3.63 -4.40 -0.28
C GLN A 52 2.63 -5.54 -0.03
N GLU A 53 2.66 -6.15 1.15
CA GLU A 53 1.66 -7.14 1.57
C GLU A 53 0.26 -6.52 1.61
N TRP A 54 0.11 -5.39 2.30
CA TRP A 54 -1.15 -4.65 2.36
C TRP A 54 -1.67 -4.26 0.97
N LYS A 55 -0.79 -3.78 0.09
CA LYS A 55 -1.15 -3.41 -1.30
C LYS A 55 -1.68 -4.61 -2.07
N ALA A 56 -1.02 -5.77 -1.95
CA ALA A 56 -1.43 -6.98 -2.62
C ALA A 56 -2.84 -7.42 -2.17
N GLU A 57 -3.10 -7.41 -0.87
CA GLU A 57 -4.43 -7.71 -0.32
C GLU A 57 -5.50 -6.70 -0.78
N ALA A 58 -5.19 -5.41 -0.74
CA ALA A 58 -6.11 -4.37 -1.15
C ALA A 58 -6.50 -4.51 -2.63
N LEU A 59 -5.52 -4.76 -3.50
CA LEU A 59 -5.78 -5.02 -4.92
C LEU A 59 -6.57 -6.30 -5.14
N ALA A 60 -6.29 -7.37 -4.40
CA ALA A 60 -7.05 -8.61 -4.49
C ALA A 60 -8.53 -8.38 -4.13
N GLU A 61 -8.83 -7.64 -3.07
CA GLU A 61 -10.20 -7.30 -2.68
C GLU A 61 -10.90 -6.40 -3.70
N ILE A 62 -10.20 -5.40 -4.25
CA ILE A 62 -10.73 -4.55 -5.32
C ILE A 62 -11.08 -5.40 -6.54
N VAL A 63 -10.18 -6.26 -6.98
CA VAL A 63 -10.41 -7.16 -8.12
C VAL A 63 -11.58 -8.10 -7.84
N ARG A 64 -11.66 -8.67 -6.65
CA ARG A 64 -12.75 -9.56 -6.23
C ARG A 64 -14.10 -8.84 -6.30
N GLY A 65 -14.23 -7.69 -5.64
CA GLY A 65 -15.49 -6.93 -5.59
C GLY A 65 -15.92 -6.37 -6.95
N LEU A 66 -14.97 -6.03 -7.83
CA LEU A 66 -15.27 -5.59 -9.19
C LEU A 66 -15.61 -6.76 -10.14
N SER A 67 -15.16 -7.98 -9.83
CA SER A 67 -15.47 -9.18 -10.62
C SER A 67 -16.78 -9.84 -10.20
N ASP A 68 -17.09 -9.81 -8.90
CA ASP A 68 -18.34 -10.32 -8.33
C ASP A 68 -18.80 -9.43 -7.17
N TRP A 69 -19.85 -8.66 -7.42
CA TRP A 69 -20.44 -7.73 -6.45
C TRP A 69 -21.13 -8.45 -5.28
N ALA A 70 -21.51 -9.72 -5.45
CA ALA A 70 -22.16 -10.53 -4.41
C ALA A 70 -21.15 -11.31 -3.55
N ALA A 71 -19.86 -11.33 -3.93
CA ALA A 71 -18.87 -12.07 -3.18
C ALA A 71 -18.67 -11.46 -1.77
N PRO A 72 -18.62 -12.29 -0.70
CA PRO A 72 -18.37 -11.82 0.65
C PRO A 72 -16.98 -11.19 0.75
N THR A 73 -16.85 -10.11 1.54
CA THR A 73 -15.55 -9.44 1.68
C THR A 73 -14.61 -10.25 2.55
N GLY A 74 -13.35 -10.42 2.12
CA GLY A 74 -12.33 -11.06 2.94
C GLY A 74 -11.93 -10.26 4.18
N LYS A 75 -12.31 -8.96 4.25
CA LYS A 75 -12.00 -8.04 5.36
C LYS A 75 -13.16 -7.79 6.34
N LEU A 76 -14.28 -8.51 6.22
CA LEU A 76 -15.44 -8.45 7.16
C LEU A 76 -15.64 -9.76 7.96
N GLN A 77 -14.61 -10.61 8.05
CA GLN A 77 -14.63 -11.77 8.94
C GLN A 77 -13.87 -11.48 10.23
#